data_AF-A0A1X1US49-F1
#
_entry.id   AF-A0A1X1US49-F1
#
_cell.length_a   1.000
_cell.length_b   1.000
_cell.length_c   1.000
_cell.angle_alpha   90.00
_cell.angle_beta   90.00
_cell.angle_gamma   90.00
#
_symmetry.space_group_name_H-M   'P 1'
#
loop_
_entity.id
_entity.type
_entity.pdbx_description
1 polymer ?
#
loop_
_entity_poly.entity_id
_entity_poly.type
_entity_poly.pdbx_seq_one_letter_code
_entity_poly.pdbx_strand_id
1 'polypeptide(L)'
;MADREVLRVDPELMQGFSQALTGAAKDWHSRLIELDGQVREMLGSWRGGAGGAYGSAWDLWHRGAGEVQLGLSLLAKAVGIAGMEFHTNDSASAQTLSGLDDG
;
A
#
# COMPACT_ATOMS: atom_id res chain seq x y z
N MET A 1 7.94 -34.44 -17.84
CA MET A 1 7.76 -33.85 -16.51
C MET A 1 8.00 -32.37 -16.68
N ALA A 2 6.94 -31.57 -16.62
CA ALA A 2 7.03 -30.14 -16.88
C ALA A 2 7.85 -29.50 -15.76
N ASP A 3 8.94 -28.87 -16.16
CA ASP A 3 9.75 -27.98 -15.36
C ASP A 3 8.80 -27.02 -14.65
N ARG A 4 8.68 -27.20 -13.33
CA ARG A 4 7.83 -26.38 -12.47
C ARG A 4 8.53 -25.04 -12.42
N GLU A 5 8.22 -24.19 -13.40
CA GLU A 5 8.72 -22.83 -13.58
C GLU A 5 8.88 -22.23 -12.18
N VAL A 6 10.12 -22.24 -11.68
CA VAL A 6 10.39 -21.88 -10.29
C VAL A 6 10.10 -20.40 -10.28
N LEU A 7 8.95 -20.04 -9.69
CA LEU A 7 8.53 -18.66 -9.50
C LEU A 7 9.61 -18.01 -8.64
N ARG A 8 10.64 -17.43 -9.28
CA ARG A 8 11.71 -16.70 -8.62
C ARG A 8 11.14 -15.35 -8.24
N VAL A 9 10.42 -15.36 -7.13
CA VAL A 9 10.00 -14.14 -6.46
C VAL A 9 11.25 -13.57 -5.81
N ASP A 10 11.68 -12.39 -6.24
CA ASP A 10 12.77 -11.66 -5.62
C ASP A 10 12.25 -10.99 -4.33
N PRO A 11 12.67 -11.46 -3.14
CA PRO A 11 12.15 -10.94 -1.89
C PRO A 11 12.57 -9.49 -1.60
N GLU A 12 13.73 -9.05 -2.13
CA GLU A 12 14.18 -7.66 -2.00
C GLU A 12 13.29 -6.73 -2.83
N LEU A 13 12.94 -7.15 -4.05
CA LEU A 13 12.01 -6.45 -4.91
C LEU A 13 10.64 -6.29 -4.23
N MET A 14 10.13 -7.35 -3.58
CA MET A 14 8.87 -7.28 -2.82
C MET A 14 8.95 -6.27 -1.66
N GLN A 15 10.04 -6.28 -0.90
CA GLN A 15 10.24 -5.30 0.17
C GLN A 15 10.28 -3.87 -0.38
N GLY A 16 10.97 -3.65 -1.51
CA GLY A 16 10.97 -2.36 -2.20
C GLY A 16 9.56 -1.91 -2.60
N PHE A 17 8.74 -2.80 -3.17
CA PHE A 17 7.35 -2.51 -3.51
C PHE A 17 6.48 -2.19 -2.28
N SER A 18 6.64 -2.95 -1.19
CA SER A 18 5.94 -2.68 0.08
C SER A 18 6.26 -1.28 0.62
N GLN A 19 7.54 -0.91 0.61
CA GLN A 19 7.99 0.41 1.05
C GLN A 19 7.45 1.52 0.15
N ALA A 20 7.50 1.34 -1.18
CA ALA A 20 6.98 2.30 -2.15
C ALA A 20 5.47 2.54 -1.98
N LEU A 21 4.68 1.46 -1.84
CA LEU A 21 3.23 1.54 -1.61
C LEU A 21 2.91 2.22 -0.26
N THR A 22 3.69 1.92 0.78
CA THR A 22 3.53 2.57 2.10
C THR A 22 3.84 4.07 2.01
N GLY A 23 4.91 4.45 1.32
CA GLY A 23 5.27 5.85 1.09
C GLY A 23 4.16 6.59 0.33
N ALA A 24 3.70 6.02 -0.79
CA ALA A 24 2.60 6.59 -1.57
C ALA A 24 1.32 6.77 -0.74
N ALA A 25 0.96 5.80 0.10
CA ALA A 25 -0.21 5.89 0.97
C ALA A 25 -0.10 7.03 2.00
N LYS A 26 1.09 7.24 2.60
CA LYS A 26 1.35 8.32 3.56
C LYS A 26 1.34 9.69 2.91
N ASP A 27 2.00 9.82 1.76
CA ASP A 27 2.06 11.07 1.00
C ASP A 27 0.66 11.48 0.54
N TRP A 28 -0.10 10.52 0.01
CA TRP A 28 -1.50 10.71 -0.37
C TRP A 28 -2.36 11.15 0.82
N HIS A 29 -2.25 10.48 1.97
CA HIS A 29 -2.99 10.85 3.18
C HIS A 29 -2.72 12.29 3.61
N SER A 30 -1.45 12.68 3.61
CA SER A 30 -1.02 14.03 4.00
C SER A 30 -1.60 15.10 3.05
N ARG A 31 -1.53 14.85 1.75
CA ARG A 31 -2.11 15.74 0.72
C ARG A 31 -3.63 15.82 0.80
N LEU A 32 -4.31 14.72 1.13
CA LEU A 32 -5.77 14.73 1.33
C LEU A 32 -6.18 15.60 2.50
N ILE A 33 -5.47 15.50 3.64
CA ILE A 33 -5.75 16.35 4.82
C ILE A 33 -5.58 17.83 4.45
N GLU A 34 -4.48 18.16 3.77
CA GLU A 34 -4.21 19.54 3.34
C GLU A 34 -5.33 20.06 2.44
N LEU A 35 -5.72 19.28 1.44
CA LEU A 35 -6.76 19.67 0.49
C LEU A 35 -8.15 19.77 1.14
N ASP A 36 -8.49 18.86 2.05
CA ASP A 36 -9.73 18.94 2.84
C ASP A 36 -9.78 20.23 3.66
N GLY A 37 -8.66 20.64 4.27
CA GLY A 37 -8.54 21.92 4.94
C GLY A 37 -8.86 23.11 4.03
N GLN A 38 -8.24 23.16 2.85
CA GLN A 38 -8.46 24.23 1.86
C GLN A 38 -9.92 24.28 1.38
N VAL A 39 -10.54 23.12 1.14
CA VAL A 39 -11.95 23.08 0.71
C VAL A 39 -12.91 23.49 1.82
N ARG A 40 -12.64 23.12 3.07
CA ARG A 40 -13.44 23.57 4.22
C ARG A 40 -13.36 25.08 4.41
N GLU A 41 -12.19 25.68 4.23
CA GLU A 41 -12.02 27.14 4.29
C GLU A 41 -12.86 27.83 3.21
N MET A 42 -12.75 27.36 1.96
CA MET A 42 -13.54 27.87 0.83
C MET A 42 -15.05 27.79 1.11
N LEU A 43 -15.54 26.63 1.58
CA LEU A 43 -16.95 26.41 1.91
C LEU A 43 -17.43 27.22 3.12
N GLY A 44 -16.53 27.68 3.98
CA GLY A 44 -16.85 28.63 5.04
C GLY A 44 -17.39 29.96 4.50
N SER A 45 -16.89 30.39 3.34
CA SER A 45 -17.27 31.61 2.63
C SER A 45 -18.39 31.41 1.59
N TRP A 46 -18.47 30.22 0.99
CA TRP A 46 -19.47 29.90 -0.04
C TRP A 46 -20.65 29.10 0.51
N ARG A 47 -21.69 29.83 0.93
CA ARG A 47 -22.91 29.27 1.54
C ARG A 47 -24.10 29.28 0.59
N GLY A 48 -25.14 28.52 0.93
CA GLY A 48 -26.36 28.36 0.13
C GLY A 48 -26.46 27.00 -0.55
N GLY A 49 -27.51 26.77 -1.34
CA GLY A 49 -27.82 25.45 -1.91
C GLY A 49 -26.68 24.85 -2.75
N ALA A 50 -26.00 25.68 -3.55
CA ALA A 50 -24.86 25.24 -4.37
C ALA A 50 -23.64 24.84 -3.52
N GLY A 51 -23.31 25.64 -2.49
CA GLY A 51 -22.20 25.33 -1.58
C GLY A 51 -22.47 24.04 -0.77
N GLY A 52 -23.71 23.83 -0.31
CA GLY A 52 -24.11 22.59 0.37
C GLY A 52 -24.04 21.35 -0.53
N ALA A 53 -24.48 21.47 -1.79
CA ALA A 53 -24.38 20.38 -2.76
C ALA A 53 -22.92 20.03 -3.08
N TYR A 54 -22.07 21.04 -3.27
CA TYR A 54 -20.63 20.84 -3.47
C TYR A 54 -19.99 20.19 -2.24
N GLY A 55 -20.27 20.68 -1.03
CA GLY A 55 -19.73 20.09 0.21
C GLY A 55 -20.12 18.63 0.39
N SER A 56 -21.36 18.27 0.04
CA SER A 56 -21.80 16.86 0.08
C SER A 56 -21.04 15.98 -0.92
N ALA A 57 -20.83 16.48 -2.14
CA ALA A 57 -20.04 15.79 -3.15
C ALA A 57 -18.56 15.67 -2.73
N TRP A 58 -18.02 16.72 -2.11
CA TRP A 58 -16.67 16.75 -1.54
C TRP A 58 -16.49 15.68 -0.46
N ASP A 59 -17.40 15.62 0.52
CA ASP A 59 -17.33 14.64 1.60
C ASP A 59 -17.37 13.19 1.06
N LEU A 60 -18.17 12.93 0.03
CA LEU A 60 -18.21 11.62 -0.63
C LEU A 60 -16.87 11.30 -1.31
N TRP A 61 -16.34 12.24 -2.08
CA TRP A 61 -15.05 12.07 -2.74
C TRP A 61 -13.92 11.84 -1.72
N HIS A 62 -13.86 12.65 -0.66
CA HIS A 62 -12.82 12.57 0.37
C HIS A 62 -12.83 11.21 1.09
N ARG A 63 -14.03 10.66 1.37
CA ARG A 63 -14.16 9.30 1.92
C ARG A 63 -13.60 8.24 0.97
N GLY A 64 -13.99 8.28 -0.30
CA GLY A 64 -13.48 7.33 -1.30
C GLY A 64 -11.96 7.45 -1.50
N ALA A 65 -11.42 8.67 -1.43
CA ALA A 65 -9.98 8.90 -1.48
C ALA A 65 -9.25 8.30 -0.26
N GLY A 66 -9.89 8.29 0.92
CA GLY A 66 -9.42 7.58 2.11
C GLY A 66 -9.46 6.05 1.95
N GLU A 67 -10.46 5.50 1.25
CA GLU A 67 -10.51 4.06 0.94
C GLU A 67 -9.36 3.61 0.03
N VAL A 68 -8.97 4.44 -0.96
CA VAL A 68 -7.80 4.18 -1.81
C VAL A 68 -6.52 4.12 -0.97
N GLN A 69 -6.34 5.06 -0.04
CA GLN A 69 -5.21 5.08 0.89
C GLN A 69 -5.14 3.80 1.73
N LEU A 70 -6.29 3.36 2.26
CA LEU A 70 -6.39 2.11 3.02
C LEU A 70 -6.02 0.92 2.14
N GLY A 71 -6.54 0.85 0.91
CA GLY A 71 -6.23 -0.20 -0.06
C GLY A 71 -4.73 -0.29 -0.35
N LEU A 72 -4.07 0.84 -0.63
CA LEU A 72 -2.62 0.89 -0.83
C LEU A 72 -1.84 0.39 0.40
N SER A 73 -2.30 0.74 1.59
CA SER A 73 -1.67 0.31 2.85
C SER A 73 -1.82 -1.20 3.10
N LEU A 74 -2.97 -1.76 2.73
CA LEU A 74 -3.22 -3.20 2.81
C LEU A 74 -2.38 -3.97 1.79
N LEU A 75 -2.28 -3.48 0.56
CA LEU A 75 -1.43 -4.07 -0.49
C LEU A 75 0.05 -4.04 -0.08
N ALA A 76 0.52 -2.90 0.45
CA ALA A 76 1.88 -2.79 0.98
C ALA A 76 2.17 -3.87 2.04
N LYS A 77 1.26 -4.00 3.03
CA LYS A 77 1.38 -5.00 4.08
C LYS A 77 1.40 -6.43 3.54
N ALA A 78 0.50 -6.75 2.60
CA ALA A 78 0.42 -8.09 2.01
C ALA A 78 1.73 -8.47 1.28
N VAL A 79 2.26 -7.56 0.46
CA VAL A 79 3.52 -7.78 -0.27
C VAL A 79 4.70 -7.88 0.71
N GLY A 80 4.73 -7.07 1.76
CA GLY A 80 5.79 -7.13 2.78
C GLY A 80 5.82 -8.46 3.55
N ILE A 81 4.65 -8.98 3.94
CA ILE A 81 4.54 -10.29 4.61
C ILE A 81 5.02 -11.41 3.67
N ALA A 82 4.55 -11.42 2.42
CA ALA A 82 4.94 -12.44 1.46
C ALA A 82 6.46 -12.42 1.20
N GLY A 83 7.09 -11.24 1.08
CA GLY A 83 8.55 -11.12 0.93
C GLY A 83 9.32 -11.67 2.14
N MET A 84 8.83 -11.45 3.36
CA MET A 84 9.44 -12.04 4.56
C MET A 84 9.35 -13.57 4.58
N GLU A 85 8.18 -14.13 4.27
CA GLU A 85 7.97 -15.58 4.25
C GLU A 85 8.86 -16.27 3.21
N PHE A 86 9.06 -15.65 2.04
CA PHE A 86 9.98 -16.15 1.02
C PHE A 86 11.44 -16.16 1.51
N HIS A 87 11.92 -15.06 2.11
CA HIS A 87 13.28 -15.01 2.68
C HIS A 87 13.51 -16.08 3.75
N THR A 88 12.54 -16.30 4.65
CA THR A 88 12.65 -17.31 5.71
C THR A 88 12.69 -18.74 5.16
N ASN A 89 11.83 -19.07 4.19
CA ASN A 89 11.82 -20.41 3.60
C ASN A 89 13.08 -20.71 2.77
N ASP A 90 13.61 -19.72 2.05
CA ASP A 90 14.81 -19.89 1.23
C ASP A 90 16.06 -20.12 2.11
N SER A 91 16.22 -19.32 3.17
CA SER A 91 17.33 -19.49 4.12
C SER A 91 17.30 -20.82 4.87
N ALA A 92 16.12 -21.28 5.32
CA ALA A 92 15.98 -22.59 5.96
C ALA A 92 16.28 -23.76 5.00
N SER A 93 15.87 -23.63 3.73
CA SER A 93 16.14 -24.62 2.69
C SER A 93 17.63 -24.68 2.35
N ALA A 94 18.31 -23.53 2.23
CA ALA A 94 19.74 -23.46 1.98
C ALA A 94 20.57 -24.08 3.13
N GLN A 95 20.19 -23.83 4.38
CA GLN A 95 20.84 -24.44 5.55
C GLN A 95 20.69 -25.96 5.57
N THR A 96 19.50 -26.47 5.21
CA THR A 96 19.25 -27.91 5.13
C THR A 96 20.08 -28.54 4.00
N LEU A 97 20.20 -27.86 2.86
CA LEU A 97 20.96 -28.37 1.71
C LEU A 97 22.47 -28.39 1.98
N SER A 98 23.04 -27.34 2.60
CA SER A 98 24.45 -27.33 3.00
C SER A 98 24.75 -28.41 4.04
N GLY A 99 23.85 -28.65 5.01
CA GLY A 99 24.03 -29.72 5.98
C GLY A 99 23.96 -31.13 5.41
N LEU A 100 23.42 -31.31 4.19
CA LEU A 100 23.40 -32.58 3.46
C LEU A 100 24.63 -32.76 2.54
N ASP A 101 25.29 -31.68 2.12
CA ASP A 101 26.52 -31.70 1.31
C ASP A 101 27.78 -31.92 2.17
N ASP A 102 27.72 -31.52 3.45
CA ASP A 102 28.81 -31.64 4.43
C ASP A 102 28.82 -33.00 5.20
N GLY A 103 28.01 -33.99 4.81
CA GLY A 103 27.86 -35.29 5.51
C GLY A 103 28.07 -36.52 4.61
#